data_AF-A0A529LFP6-F1
#
_entry.id   AF-A0A529LFP6-F1
#
_cell.length_a   1.000
_cell.length_b   1.000
_cell.length_c   1.000
_cell.angle_alpha   90.00
_cell.angle_beta   90.00
_cell.angle_gamma   90.00
#
_symmetry.space_group_name_H-M   'P 1'
#
loop_
_entity.id
_entity.type
_entity.pdbx_description
1 polymer ?
#
loop_
_entity_poly.entity_id
_entity_poly.type
_entity_poly.pdbx_seq_one_letter_code
_entity_poly.pdbx_strand_id
1 'polypeptide(L)'
;VSNRPGEGFYVFDHASGKAFSPMAATVRDPSMTYETWHGQGFSTFRSKRGPLSMDLTQVVDPVDPVKISRLRIQNSGSVPARLRVYAYAEWVLGGHRSRTAATIVPARDTATGAMLA
;
A
#
# COMPACT_ATOMS: atom_id res chain seq x y z
N VAL A 1 -10.19 -20.34 -5.53
CA VAL A 1 -10.59 -19.11 -4.81
C VAL A 1 -9.33 -18.27 -4.60
N SER A 2 -9.33 -16.98 -4.97
CA SER A 2 -8.20 -16.06 -4.68
C SER A 2 -8.62 -15.04 -3.63
N ASN A 3 -7.91 -14.96 -2.51
CA ASN A 3 -8.12 -13.93 -1.50
C ASN A 3 -7.19 -12.74 -1.79
N ARG A 4 -7.74 -11.65 -2.32
CA ARG A 4 -6.99 -10.42 -2.58
C ARG A 4 -6.92 -9.58 -1.31
N PRO A 5 -5.79 -8.91 -1.03
CA PRO A 5 -5.69 -8.05 0.13
C PRO A 5 -6.68 -6.87 0.00
N GLY A 6 -7.39 -6.56 1.10
CA GLY A 6 -8.29 -5.41 1.18
C GLY A 6 -7.56 -4.06 1.26
N GLU A 7 -6.24 -4.07 1.35
CA GLU A 7 -5.39 -2.89 1.31
C GLU A 7 -4.29 -3.11 0.26
N GLY A 8 -3.89 -2.04 -0.44
CA GLY A 8 -2.91 -2.10 -1.50
C GLY A 8 -2.11 -0.80 -1.62
N PHE A 9 -0.81 -0.93 -1.91
CA PHE A 9 0.02 0.19 -2.35
C PHE A 9 0.47 -0.11 -3.77
N TYR A 10 0.16 0.80 -4.69
CA TYR A 10 0.52 0.69 -6.11
C TYR A 10 1.46 1.83 -6.46
N VAL A 11 2.47 1.52 -7.26
CA VAL A 11 3.40 2.50 -7.81
C VAL A 11 3.34 2.41 -9.31
N PHE A 12 3.00 3.51 -9.97
CA PHE A 12 3.02 3.64 -11.42
C PHE A 12 4.27 4.40 -11.84
N ASP A 13 5.09 3.78 -12.69
CA ASP A 13 6.30 4.37 -13.25
C ASP A 13 5.98 4.99 -14.61
N HIS A 14 6.10 6.32 -14.69
CA HIS A 14 5.80 7.07 -15.91
C HIS A 14 6.77 6.79 -17.05
N ALA A 15 8.01 6.36 -16.76
CA ALA A 15 8.99 6.09 -17.80
C ALA A 15 8.70 4.77 -18.52
N SER A 16 8.33 3.72 -17.76
CA SER A 16 8.01 2.40 -18.34
C SER A 16 6.52 2.21 -18.67
N GLY A 17 5.63 3.07 -18.15
CA GLY A 17 4.18 2.92 -18.30
C GLY A 17 3.60 1.72 -17.55
N LYS A 18 4.36 1.15 -16.60
CA LYS A 18 3.99 -0.07 -15.86
C LYS A 18 3.72 0.23 -14.39
N ALA A 19 2.75 -0.49 -13.83
CA ALA A 19 2.49 -0.50 -12.39
C ALA A 19 3.23 -1.67 -11.72
N PHE A 20 3.65 -1.45 -10.48
CA PHE A 20 4.18 -2.47 -9.58
C PHE A 20 3.75 -2.17 -8.14
N SER A 21 4.06 -3.06 -7.20
CA SER A 21 3.74 -2.87 -5.78
C SER A 21 4.94 -3.25 -4.91
N PRO A 22 5.14 -2.57 -3.76
CA PRO A 22 6.06 -3.05 -2.74
C PRO A 22 5.59 -4.34 -2.06
N MET A 23 4.30 -4.69 -2.19
CA MET A 23 3.73 -5.92 -1.65
C MET A 23 3.58 -6.99 -2.75
N ALA A 24 4.14 -8.17 -2.50
CA ALA A 24 4.11 -9.28 -3.44
C ALA A 24 2.68 -9.79 -3.75
N ALA A 25 1.71 -9.55 -2.86
CA ALA A 25 0.33 -10.02 -2.99
C ALA A 25 -0.60 -9.08 -3.80
N THR A 26 -0.11 -7.91 -4.22
CA THR A 26 -0.96 -6.89 -4.88
C THR A 26 -0.74 -6.88 -6.40
N VAL A 27 0.42 -6.42 -6.86
CA VAL A 27 0.84 -6.49 -8.28
C VAL A 27 2.20 -7.16 -8.31
N ARG A 28 2.19 -8.49 -8.42
CA ARG A 28 3.42 -9.28 -8.40
C ARG A 28 4.20 -9.04 -9.69
N ASP A 29 5.43 -8.57 -9.55
CA ASP A 29 6.40 -8.51 -10.63
C ASP A 29 7.46 -9.60 -10.40
N PRO A 30 7.57 -10.63 -11.27
CA PRO A 30 8.58 -11.68 -11.13
C PRO A 30 10.02 -11.18 -11.18
N SER A 31 10.26 -9.99 -11.73
CA SER A 31 11.60 -9.37 -11.77
C SER A 31 12.00 -8.67 -10.47
N MET A 32 11.06 -8.52 -9.53
CA MET A 32 11.31 -7.89 -8.24
C MET A 32 11.65 -8.91 -7.15
N THR A 33 12.60 -8.54 -6.30
CA THR A 33 12.84 -9.25 -5.04
C THR A 33 11.92 -8.69 -3.96
N TYR A 34 11.32 -9.57 -3.16
CA TYR A 34 10.46 -9.22 -2.03
C TYR A 34 10.95 -9.92 -0.77
N GLU A 35 10.95 -9.20 0.34
CA GLU A 35 11.34 -9.69 1.65
C GLU A 35 10.37 -9.11 2.69
N THR A 36 9.93 -9.90 3.66
CA THR A 36 9.01 -9.43 4.71
C THR A 36 9.61 -9.70 6.08
N TRP A 37 9.59 -8.68 6.93
CA TRP A 37 10.09 -8.71 8.29
C TRP A 37 8.94 -8.48 9.25
N HIS A 38 8.77 -9.36 10.22
CA HIS A 38 7.80 -9.20 11.29
C HIS A 38 8.54 -8.99 12.60
N GLY A 39 8.10 -7.99 13.36
CA GLY A 39 8.56 -7.73 14.70
C GLY A 39 7.37 -7.41 15.60
N GLN A 40 7.64 -7.24 16.89
CA GLN A 40 6.59 -6.86 17.83
C GLN A 40 5.99 -5.50 17.42
N GLY A 41 4.69 -5.48 17.14
CA GLY A 41 3.96 -4.26 16.79
C GLY A 41 4.19 -3.72 15.37
N PHE A 42 4.95 -4.41 14.50
CA PHE A 42 5.18 -3.94 13.13
C PHE A 42 5.40 -5.06 12.11
N SER A 43 5.14 -4.73 10.85
CA SER A 43 5.59 -5.51 9.69
C SER A 43 6.23 -4.59 8.66
N THR A 44 7.32 -5.02 8.03
CA THR A 44 7.97 -4.28 6.93
C THR A 44 8.08 -5.16 5.70
N PHE A 45 7.52 -4.68 4.59
CA PHE A 45 7.66 -5.28 3.26
C PHE A 45 8.75 -4.53 2.50
N ARG A 46 9.89 -5.18 2.33
CA ARG A 46 11.01 -4.68 1.54
C ARG A 46 10.91 -5.21 0.12
N SER A 47 11.17 -4.36 -0.85
CA SER A 47 11.22 -4.79 -2.24
C SER A 47 12.25 -4.00 -3.04
N LYS A 48 12.75 -4.63 -4.11
CA LYS A 48 13.72 -4.02 -5.03
C LYS A 48 13.30 -4.25 -6.47
N ARG A 49 13.30 -3.16 -7.25
CA ARG A 49 13.06 -3.14 -8.70
C ARG A 49 14.16 -2.33 -9.38
N GLY A 50 15.17 -3.02 -9.92
CA GLY A 50 16.35 -2.34 -10.49
C GLY A 50 16.99 -1.38 -9.48
N PRO A 51 17.12 -0.07 -9.79
CA PRO A 51 17.68 0.94 -8.89
C PRO A 51 16.73 1.45 -7.81
N LEU A 52 15.45 1.04 -7.83
CA LEU A 52 14.47 1.43 -6.83
C LEU A 52 14.44 0.41 -5.70
N SER A 53 14.71 0.85 -4.48
CA SER A 53 14.41 0.10 -3.26
C SER A 53 13.22 0.72 -2.53
N MET A 54 12.40 -0.11 -1.90
CA MET A 54 11.23 0.33 -1.17
C MET A 54 11.06 -0.44 0.14
N ASP A 55 10.72 0.30 1.19
CA ASP A 55 10.32 -0.25 2.48
C ASP A 55 8.91 0.25 2.80
N LEU A 56 7.94 -0.65 2.86
CA LEU A 56 6.60 -0.38 3.37
C LEU A 56 6.49 -0.93 4.80
N THR A 57 6.54 -0.06 5.80
CA THR A 57 6.36 -0.44 7.20
C THR A 57 4.95 -0.12 7.65
N GLN A 58 4.29 -1.08 8.31
CA GLN A 58 2.98 -0.91 8.92
C GLN A 58 3.08 -1.13 10.42
N VAL A 59 2.48 -0.23 11.20
CA VAL A 59 2.37 -0.28 12.65
C VAL A 59 0.94 0.06 13.09
N VAL A 60 0.55 -0.39 14.27
CA VAL A 60 -0.71 -0.02 14.91
C VAL A 60 -0.34 0.66 16.23
N ASP A 61 -0.99 1.78 16.53
CA ASP A 61 -0.79 2.46 17.80
C ASP A 61 -1.36 1.58 18.95
N PRO A 62 -0.65 1.43 20.08
CA PRO A 62 -1.10 0.57 21.17
C PRO A 62 -2.28 1.15 21.97
N VAL A 63 -2.57 2.45 21.85
CA VAL A 63 -3.61 3.16 22.59
C VAL A 63 -4.70 3.65 21.64
N ASP A 64 -4.31 4.36 20.59
CA ASP A 64 -5.24 4.93 19.64
C ASP A 64 -5.64 3.92 18.56
N PRO A 65 -6.90 3.91 18.07
CA PRO A 65 -7.37 2.98 17.06
C PRO A 65 -6.89 3.37 15.65
N VAL A 66 -5.58 3.57 15.49
CA VAL A 66 -4.95 4.04 14.25
C VAL A 66 -3.86 3.08 13.78
N LYS A 67 -3.90 2.78 12.47
CA LYS A 67 -2.82 2.10 11.77
C LYS A 67 -2.05 3.10 10.93
N ILE A 68 -0.73 3.07 11.02
CA ILE A 68 0.17 3.92 10.23
C ILE A 68 0.91 3.05 9.22
N SER A 69 0.89 3.46 7.95
CA SER A 69 1.70 2.85 6.89
C SER A 69 2.68 3.87 6.34
N ARG A 70 3.98 3.55 6.36
CA ARG A 70 5.05 4.39 5.83
C ARG A 70 5.73 3.69 4.66
N LEU A 71 5.57 4.24 3.46
CA LEU A 71 6.31 3.83 2.27
C LEU A 71 7.53 4.74 2.07
N ARG A 72 8.73 4.19 2.21
CA ARG A 72 9.98 4.83 1.80
C ARG A 72 10.39 4.29 0.43
N ILE A 73 10.68 5.18 -0.51
CA ILE A 73 11.22 4.83 -1.83
C ILE A 73 12.59 5.50 -1.98
N GLN A 74 13.60 4.74 -2.39
CA GLN A 74 14.93 5.26 -2.69
C GLN A 74 15.32 4.90 -4.11
N ASN A 75 15.76 5.90 -4.87
CA ASN A 75 16.31 5.74 -6.21
C ASN A 75 17.84 5.86 -6.14
N SER A 76 18.54 4.74 -6.31
CA SER A 76 20.01 4.71 -6.40
C SER A 76 20.52 4.82 -7.85
N GLY A 77 19.63 5.04 -8.81
CA GLY A 77 19.95 5.17 -10.22
C GLY A 77 20.39 6.58 -10.57
N SER A 78 21.05 6.71 -11.72
CA SER A 78 21.51 8.00 -12.25
C SER A 78 20.41 8.83 -12.89
N VAL A 79 19.25 8.22 -13.20
CA VAL A 79 18.11 8.88 -13.84
C VAL A 79 17.01 9.17 -12.82
N PRO A 80 16.43 10.38 -12.79
CA PRO A 80 15.29 10.69 -11.95
C PRO A 80 14.09 9.76 -12.23
N ALA A 81 13.49 9.22 -11.18
CA ALA A 81 12.30 8.38 -11.30
C ALA A 81 11.03 9.23 -11.14
N ARG A 82 10.15 9.20 -12.14
CA ARG A 82 8.83 9.86 -12.07
C ARG A 82 7.77 8.83 -11.71
N LEU A 83 7.45 8.76 -10.42
CA LEU A 83 6.54 7.78 -9.86
C LEU A 83 5.24 8.43 -9.41
N ARG A 84 4.13 7.70 -9.53
CA ARG A 84 2.86 8.04 -8.90
C ARG A 84 2.47 6.91 -7.96
N VAL A 85 2.13 7.26 -6.72
CA VAL A 85 1.76 6.30 -5.67
C VAL A 85 0.26 6.36 -5.45
N TYR A 86 -0.37 5.18 -5.35
CA TYR A 86 -1.77 5.04 -4.96
C TYR A 86 -1.84 4.15 -3.73
N ALA A 87 -2.54 4.62 -2.70
CA ALA A 87 -2.98 3.81 -1.59
C ALA A 87 -4.44 3.43 -1.83
N TYR A 88 -4.74 2.15 -1.68
CA TYR A 88 -6.08 1.58 -1.78
C TYR A 88 -6.43 0.96 -0.43
N ALA A 89 -7.61 1.25 0.07
CA ALA A 89 -8.20 0.58 1.20
C ALA A 89 -9.65 0.26 0.87
N GLU A 90 -10.04 -0.97 1.15
CA GLU A 90 -11.41 -1.38 1.17
C GLU A 90 -11.97 -1.20 2.58
N TRP A 91 -12.97 -0.34 2.69
CA TRP A 91 -13.65 -0.07 3.96
C TRP A 91 -14.51 -1.25 4.37
N VAL A 92 -14.31 -1.72 5.60
CA VAL A 92 -15.15 -2.74 6.23
C VAL A 92 -15.76 -2.12 7.47
N LEU A 93 -17.00 -1.66 7.32
CA LEU A 93 -17.79 -1.10 8.40
C LEU A 93 -18.87 -2.13 8.78
N GLY A 94 -18.78 -2.66 10.00
CA GLY A 94 -19.62 -3.75 10.51
C GLY A 94 -19.02 -5.16 10.37
N GLY A 95 -19.70 -6.17 10.93
CA GLY A 95 -19.15 -7.52 11.08
C GLY A 95 -19.13 -8.40 9.83
N HIS A 96 -19.82 -8.01 8.75
CA HIS A 96 -19.91 -8.81 7.51
C HIS A 96 -19.75 -7.95 6.27
N ARG A 97 -18.51 -7.87 5.75
CA ARG A 97 -18.18 -7.15 4.51
C ARG A 97 -19.16 -7.40 3.37
N SER A 98 -19.52 -8.66 3.09
CA SER A 98 -20.41 -9.01 1.99
C SER A 98 -21.82 -8.42 2.12
N ARG A 99 -22.25 -8.08 3.35
CA ARG A 99 -23.56 -7.49 3.63
C ARG A 99 -23.51 -5.97 3.67
N THR A 100 -22.37 -5.38 4.07
CA THR A 100 -22.27 -3.93 4.29
C THR A 100 -21.58 -3.17 3.18
N ALA A 101 -20.78 -3.82 2.32
CA ALA A 101 -19.97 -3.13 1.30
C ALA A 101 -20.81 -2.26 0.34
N ALA A 102 -22.00 -2.72 -0.06
CA ALA A 102 -22.86 -1.98 -0.99
C ALA A 102 -23.49 -0.71 -0.39
N THR A 103 -23.46 -0.55 0.93
CA THR A 103 -24.05 0.61 1.63
C THR A 103 -23.00 1.61 2.09
N ILE A 104 -21.70 1.35 1.86
CA ILE A 104 -20.62 2.26 2.23
C ILE A 104 -20.48 3.33 1.14
N VAL A 105 -20.62 4.60 1.52
CA VAL A 105 -20.50 5.75 0.61
C VAL A 105 -19.26 6.54 0.99
N PRO A 106 -18.15 6.39 0.25
CA PRO A 106 -16.94 7.13 0.56
C PRO A 106 -17.12 8.61 0.23
N ALA A 107 -16.52 9.47 1.05
CA ALA A 107 -16.49 10.90 0.85
C ALA A 107 -15.07 11.44 1.04
N ARG A 108 -14.77 12.60 0.47
CA ARG A 108 -13.54 13.32 0.74
C ARG A 108 -13.86 14.53 1.59
N ASP A 109 -13.26 14.61 2.76
CA ASP A 109 -13.33 15.81 3.59
C ASP A 109 -12.57 16.95 2.91
N THR A 110 -13.23 18.08 2.70
CA THR A 110 -12.65 19.21 1.94
C THR A 110 -11.62 19.99 2.74
N ALA A 111 -11.69 19.99 4.07
CA ALA A 111 -10.80 20.75 4.93
C ALA A 111 -9.43 20.06 5.09
N THR A 112 -9.44 18.76 5.33
CA THR A 112 -8.23 17.95 5.60
C THR A 112 -7.76 17.16 4.38
N GLY A 113 -8.63 16.94 3.39
CA GLY A 113 -8.38 16.06 2.26
C GLY A 113 -8.48 14.57 2.60
N ALA A 114 -8.88 14.22 3.83
CA ALA A 114 -9.06 12.84 4.27
C ALA A 114 -10.15 12.13 3.44
N MET A 115 -9.94 10.83 3.21
CA MET A 115 -10.96 9.94 2.66
C MET A 115 -11.72 9.31 3.82
N LEU A 116 -13.03 9.51 3.84
CA LEU A 116 -13.98 8.98 4.82
C LEU A 116 -14.87 7.92 4.16
N ALA A 117 -15.52 7.09 4.97
CA ALA A 117 -16.44 6.04 4.54
C ALA A 117 -17.46 5.71 5.63
#